data_AF-A0AB39XBL7-F1
#
_entry.id   AF-A0AB39XBL7-F1
#
_cell.length_a   1.000
_cell.length_b   1.000
_cell.length_c   1.000
_cell.angle_alpha   90.00
_cell.angle_beta   90.00
_cell.angle_gamma   90.00
#
_symmetry.space_group_name_H-M   'P 1'
#
loop_
_entity.id
_entity.type
_entity.pdbx_description
1 polymer ?
#
loop_
_entity_poly.entity_id
_entity_poly.type
_entity_poly.pdbx_seq_one_letter_code
_entity_poly.pdbx_strand_id
1 'polypeptide(L)'
;MKLPTKSEIIIGCAFISFGVFRLFYSPNEFSSGWYAIFFGVTLFIFPGPQLREKYKQTEESKELWRQNAKASSSKSLSWWASPFPWALLICLVVVAFAIVT
;
A
#
# COMPACT_ATOMS: atom_id res chain seq x y z
N MET A 1 5.94 11.78 -19.45
CA MET A 1 5.77 10.58 -18.61
C MET A 1 7.11 9.89 -18.50
N LYS A 2 7.60 9.61 -17.29
CA LYS A 2 8.84 8.85 -17.09
C LYS A 2 8.56 7.37 -17.32
N LEU A 3 9.37 6.75 -18.15
CA LEU A 3 9.29 5.33 -18.46
C LEU A 3 9.92 4.51 -17.33
N PRO A 4 9.41 3.28 -17.07
CA PRO A 4 10.05 2.34 -16.16
C PRO A 4 11.51 2.09 -16.56
N THR A 5 12.37 1.96 -15.55
CA THR A 5 13.77 1.62 -15.77
C THR A 5 13.93 0.16 -16.24
N LYS A 6 15.06 -0.16 -16.89
CA LYS A 6 15.33 -1.52 -17.37
C LYS A 6 15.23 -2.56 -16.25
N SER A 7 15.70 -2.24 -15.05
CA SER A 7 15.60 -3.11 -13.87
C SER A 7 14.15 -3.31 -13.41
N GLU A 8 13.33 -2.26 -13.39
CA GLU A 8 11.90 -2.37 -13.04
C GLU A 8 11.14 -3.25 -14.03
N ILE A 9 11.41 -3.12 -15.34
CA ILE A 9 10.81 -4.00 -16.35
C ILE A 9 11.19 -5.46 -16.11
N ILE A 10 12.46 -5.74 -15.84
CA ILE A 10 12.94 -7.11 -15.57
C ILE A 10 12.24 -7.71 -14.34
N ILE A 11 12.15 -6.93 -13.25
CA ILE A 11 11.49 -7.37 -12.01
C ILE A 11 9.99 -7.57 -12.23
N GLY A 12 9.33 -6.65 -12.94
CA GLY A 12 7.92 -6.78 -13.30
C GLY A 12 7.64 -8.04 -14.12
N CYS A 13 8.47 -8.31 -15.13
CA CYS A 13 8.39 -9.54 -15.92
C CYS A 13 8.63 -10.79 -15.07
N ALA A 14 9.58 -10.78 -14.13
CA ALA A 14 9.80 -11.91 -13.23
C ALA A 14 8.57 -12.21 -12.36
N PHE A 15 7.91 -11.17 -11.82
CA PHE A 15 6.67 -11.29 -11.05
C PHE A 15 5.51 -11.84 -11.90
N ILE A 16 5.38 -11.39 -13.14
CA ILE A 16 4.35 -11.90 -14.07
C ILE A 16 4.61 -13.37 -14.38
N SER A 17 5.84 -13.73 -14.74
CA SER A 17 6.21 -15.13 -15.03
C SER A 17 5.97 -16.04 -13.83
N PHE A 18 6.31 -15.58 -12.62
CA PHE A 18 6.05 -16.33 -11.39
C PHE A 18 4.55 -16.48 -11.11
N GLY A 19 3.77 -15.41 -11.29
CA GLY A 19 2.33 -15.46 -11.11
C GLY A 19 1.64 -16.37 -12.12
N VAL A 20 2.04 -16.31 -13.40
CA VAL A 20 1.57 -17.25 -14.44
C VAL A 20 1.95 -18.68 -14.10
N PHE A 21 3.19 -18.93 -13.68
CA PHE A 21 3.62 -20.26 -13.23
C PHE A 21 2.75 -20.78 -12.08
N ARG A 22 2.47 -19.94 -11.07
CA ARG A 22 1.55 -20.26 -9.97
C ARG A 22 0.14 -20.62 -10.47
N LEU A 23 -0.40 -19.86 -11.42
CA LEU A 23 -1.73 -20.13 -11.99
C LEU A 23 -1.80 -21.49 -12.71
N PHE A 24 -0.73 -21.89 -13.41
CA PHE A 24 -0.69 -23.16 -14.14
C PHE A 24 -0.42 -24.38 -13.25
N TYR A 25 0.47 -24.25 -12.26
CA TYR A 25 0.94 -25.39 -11.46
C TYR A 25 0.29 -25.52 -10.08
N SER A 26 -0.43 -24.50 -9.60
CA SER A 26 -1.02 -24.50 -8.26
C SER A 26 -2.41 -23.84 -8.26
N PRO A 27 -3.45 -24.52 -8.79
CA PRO A 27 -4.80 -23.95 -8.91
C PRO A 27 -5.46 -23.68 -7.54
N ASN A 28 -5.03 -24.36 -6.47
CA ASN A 28 -5.51 -24.09 -5.11
C ASN A 28 -5.13 -22.68 -4.61
N GLU A 29 -4.12 -22.06 -5.20
CA GLU A 29 -3.70 -20.69 -4.89
C GLU A 29 -3.86 -19.76 -6.10
N PHE A 30 -4.92 -19.95 -6.87
CA PHE A 30 -5.22 -19.13 -8.04
C PHE A 30 -5.20 -17.63 -7.73
N SER A 31 -5.75 -17.21 -6.59
CA SER A 31 -5.74 -15.81 -6.15
C SER A 31 -4.32 -15.26 -5.96
N SER A 32 -3.39 -16.04 -5.41
CA SER A 32 -2.01 -15.57 -5.16
C SER A 32 -1.23 -15.37 -6.47
N GLY A 33 -1.48 -16.21 -7.48
CA GLY A 33 -0.93 -16.02 -8.83
C GLY A 33 -1.40 -14.70 -9.46
N TRP A 34 -2.70 -14.39 -9.37
CA TRP A 34 -3.24 -13.12 -9.85
C TRP A 34 -2.70 -11.91 -9.09
N TYR A 35 -2.56 -11.99 -7.77
CA TYR A 35 -1.94 -10.92 -6.99
C TYR A 35 -0.49 -10.67 -7.42
N ALA A 36 0.30 -11.73 -7.65
CA ALA A 36 1.67 -11.60 -8.12
C ALA A 36 1.75 -10.89 -9.50
N ILE A 37 0.87 -11.25 -10.44
CA ILE A 37 0.77 -10.58 -11.75
C ILE A 37 0.39 -9.11 -11.56
N PHE A 38 -0.65 -8.84 -10.76
CA PHE A 38 -1.13 -7.48 -10.51
C PHE A 38 -0.04 -6.61 -9.89
N PHE A 39 0.69 -7.11 -8.89
CA PHE A 39 1.82 -6.41 -8.28
C PHE A 39 2.94 -6.15 -9.29
N GLY A 40 3.30 -7.15 -10.10
CA GLY A 40 4.30 -7.01 -11.16
C GLY A 40 3.96 -5.88 -12.14
N VAL A 41 2.71 -5.83 -12.60
CA VAL A 41 2.24 -4.78 -13.51
C VAL A 41 2.17 -3.44 -12.79
N THR A 42 1.41 -3.35 -11.71
CA THR A 42 1.08 -2.06 -11.07
C THR A 42 2.27 -1.36 -10.44
N LEU A 43 3.18 -2.09 -9.79
CA LEU A 43 4.30 -1.48 -9.09
C LEU A 43 5.51 -1.22 -9.98
N PHE A 44 5.77 -2.09 -10.96
CA PHE A 44 7.02 -2.06 -11.72
C PHE A 44 6.87 -1.64 -13.19
N ILE A 45 5.73 -1.92 -13.82
CA ILE A 45 5.51 -1.56 -15.23
C ILE A 45 4.72 -0.25 -15.30
N PHE A 46 3.51 -0.23 -14.74
CA PHE A 46 2.61 0.91 -14.78
C PHE A 46 1.45 0.73 -13.78
N PRO A 47 1.09 1.72 -12.94
CA PRO A 47 1.56 3.13 -12.90
C PRO A 47 2.68 3.42 -11.88
N GLY A 48 3.21 2.42 -11.17
CA GLY A 48 4.11 2.57 -10.03
C GLY A 48 5.31 3.50 -10.24
N PRO A 49 6.11 3.36 -11.31
CA PRO A 49 7.22 4.26 -11.60
C PRO A 49 6.78 5.72 -11.78
N GLN A 50 5.59 5.93 -12.36
CA GLN A 50 5.03 7.26 -12.56
C GLN A 50 4.58 7.89 -11.24
N LEU A 51 4.00 7.08 -10.34
CA LEU A 51 3.63 7.53 -9.00
C LEU A 51 4.88 7.84 -8.16
N ARG A 52 5.92 7.00 -8.21
CA ARG A 52 7.17 7.23 -7.48
C ARG A 52 7.85 8.53 -7.89
N GLU A 53 7.82 8.87 -9.18
CA GLU A 53 8.28 10.16 -9.66
C GLU A 53 7.39 11.32 -9.19
N LYS A 54 6.07 11.17 -9.33
CA LYS A 54 5.11 12.21 -8.93
C LYS A 54 5.22 12.56 -7.43
N TYR A 55 5.52 11.56 -6.59
CA TYR A 55 5.67 11.71 -5.15
C TYR A 55 7.14 11.75 -4.69
N LYS A 56 8.09 11.96 -5.61
CA LYS A 56 9.49 12.10 -5.23
C LYS A 56 9.63 13.31 -4.31
N GLN A 57 10.02 13.07 -3.06
CA GLN A 57 10.19 14.14 -2.08
C GLN A 57 11.37 15.03 -2.46
N THR A 58 11.07 16.24 -2.92
CA THR A 58 12.04 17.34 -3.04
C THR A 58 12.36 17.92 -1.66
N GLU A 59 13.51 18.57 -1.48
CA GLU A 59 13.87 19.25 -0.23
C GLU A 59 12.80 20.27 0.21
N GLU A 60 12.24 21.04 -0.72
CA GLU A 60 11.11 21.95 -0.45
C GLU A 60 9.88 21.21 0.09
N SER A 61 9.57 20.03 -0.45
CA SER A 61 8.46 19.23 0.05
C SER A 61 8.71 18.80 1.49
N LYS A 62 9.93 18.33 1.81
CA LYS A 62 10.29 17.89 3.18
C LYS A 62 10.16 19.03 4.18
N GLU A 63 10.58 20.24 3.81
CA GLU A 63 10.41 21.42 4.65
C GLU A 63 8.93 21.76 4.88
N LEU A 64 8.11 21.71 3.84
CA LEU A 64 6.65 21.85 3.95
C LEU A 64 6.04 20.79 4.86
N TRP A 65 6.43 19.52 4.72
CA TRP A 65 5.98 18.43 5.60
C TRP A 65 6.36 18.70 7.06
N ARG A 66 7.58 19.20 7.32
CA ARG A 66 8.03 19.57 8.67
C ARG A 66 7.23 20.73 9.24
N GLN A 67 6.97 21.77 8.45
CA GLN A 67 6.16 22.92 8.89
C GLN A 67 4.72 22.50 9.17
N ASN A 68 4.12 21.70 8.29
CA ASN A 68 2.77 21.17 8.47
C ASN A 68 2.66 20.25 9.69
N ALA A 69 3.67 19.43 9.96
CA ALA A 69 3.71 18.59 11.15
C ALA A 69 3.78 19.43 12.43
N LYS A 70 4.60 20.49 12.47
CA LYS A 70 4.65 21.45 13.59
C LYS A 70 3.31 22.16 13.78
N ALA A 71 2.69 22.62 12.70
CA ALA A 71 1.40 23.31 12.72
C ALA A 71 0.22 22.38 13.08
N SER A 72 0.33 21.09 12.81
CA SER A 72 -0.69 20.10 13.19
C SER A 72 -0.50 19.63 14.64
N SER A 73 0.75 19.56 15.11
CA SER A 73 1.08 19.26 16.52
C SER A 73 0.61 20.36 17.47
N SER A 74 0.61 21.63 17.02
CA SER A 74 0.07 22.74 17.81
C SER A 74 -1.47 22.79 17.86
N LYS A 75 -2.17 21.97 17.08
CA LYS A 75 -3.62 21.82 17.13
C LYS A 75 -3.99 20.69 18.08
N SER A 76 -5.05 20.90 18.87
CA SER A 76 -5.66 19.85 19.68
C SER A 76 -6.03 18.66 18.79
N LEU A 77 -5.52 17.48 19.13
CA LEU A 77 -5.77 16.25 18.38
C LEU A 77 -7.23 15.84 18.60
N SER A 78 -7.99 15.72 17.52
CA SER A 78 -9.34 15.16 17.60
C SER A 78 -9.27 13.77 18.22
N TRP A 79 -10.13 13.49 19.20
CA TRP A 79 -10.23 12.19 19.87
C TRP A 79 -10.25 11.02 18.86
N TRP A 80 -11.01 11.18 17.78
CA TRP A 80 -11.17 10.22 16.68
C TRP A 80 -9.94 10.01 15.79
N ALA A 81 -8.97 10.92 15.83
CA ALA A 81 -7.71 10.78 15.10
C ALA A 81 -6.69 9.90 15.85
N SER A 82 -6.92 9.65 17.14
CA SER A 82 -6.09 8.71 17.90
C SER A 82 -6.49 7.26 17.58
N PRO A 83 -5.57 6.28 17.72
CA PRO A 83 -5.88 4.87 17.52
C PRO A 83 -6.78 4.29 18.62
N PHE A 84 -6.94 5.00 19.73
CA PHE A 84 -7.61 4.51 20.94
C PHE A 84 -9.13 4.27 20.76
N PRO A 85 -9.94 5.21 20.22
CA PRO A 85 -11.36 4.98 19.95
C PRO A 85 -11.62 3.81 18.99
N TRP A 86 -10.75 3.66 17.99
CA TRP A 86 -10.87 2.58 17.01
C TRP A 86 -10.58 1.22 17.63
N ALA A 87 -9.53 1.13 18.45
CA ALA A 87 -9.22 -0.08 19.20
C ALA A 87 -10.37 -0.47 20.15
N LEU A 88 -10.95 0.52 20.84
CA LEU A 88 -12.07 0.30 21.76
C LEU A 88 -13.32 -0.19 21.01
N LEU A 89 -13.62 0.40 19.86
CA LEU A 89 -14.73 -0.04 19.00
C LEU A 89 -14.54 -1.47 18.50
N ILE A 90 -13.33 -1.85 18.08
CA ILE A 90 -13.01 -3.22 17.67
C ILE A 90 -13.22 -4.19 18.83
N CYS A 91 -12.72 -3.86 20.03
CA CYS A 91 -12.93 -4.69 21.22
C CYS A 91 -14.42 -4.88 21.53
N LEU A 92 -15.23 -3.82 21.45
CA LEU A 92 -16.67 -3.92 21.67
C LEU A 92 -17.36 -4.81 20.63
N VAL A 93 -16.98 -4.69 19.36
CA VAL A 93 -17.51 -5.55 18.29
C VAL A 93 -17.16 -7.01 18.55
N VAL A 94 -15.91 -7.32 18.88
CA VAL A 94 -15.47 -8.70 19.18
C VAL A 94 -16.24 -9.28 20.37
N VAL A 95 -16.41 -8.52 21.45
CA VAL A 95 -17.17 -8.94 22.63
C VAL A 95 -18.64 -9.16 22.28
N ALA A 96 -19.26 -8.26 21.51
CA ALA A 96 -20.65 -8.41 21.09
C ALA A 96 -20.86 -9.67 20.24
N PHE A 97 -19.96 -9.95 19.30
CA PHE A 97 -20.01 -11.20 18.52
C PHE A 97 -19.86 -12.44 19.41
N ALA A 98 -18.91 -12.43 20.35
CA ALA A 98 -18.68 -13.55 21.26
C ALA A 98 -19.85 -13.83 22.22
N ILE A 99 -20.72 -12.85 22.49
CA ILE A 99 -21.92 -13.02 23.33
C ILE A 99 -23.12 -13.51 22.49
N VAL A 100 -23.17 -13.14 21.21
CA VAL A 100 -24.31 -13.46 20.31
C VAL A 100 -24.15 -14.84 19.64
N THR A 101 -22.93 -15.35 19.51
CA THR A 101 -22.64 -16.73 19.08
C THR A 101 -22.65 -17.70 20.25
#